data_AF-A0A7R9MG73-F1
#
_entry.id   AF-A0A7R9MG73-F1
#
_cell.length_a   1.000
_cell.length_b   1.000
_cell.length_c   1.000
_cell.angle_alpha   90.00
_cell.angle_beta   90.00
_cell.angle_gamma   90.00
#
_symmetry.space_group_name_H-M   'P 1'
#
loop_
_entity.id
_entity.type
_entity.pdbx_description
1 polymer ?
#
loop_
_entity_poly.entity_id
_entity_poly.type
_entity_poly.pdbx_seq_one_letter_code
_entity_poly.pdbx_strand_id
1 'polypeptide(L)'
;MHSIWNYARNLVNYNQDIDRNTAQIIRSRGFRAENHYVTTYDGYILTVTRIINPYVTDRSELKPIILQHCFQCNANLWLINSMGRLTDDGQWVEDNNDGPVGNTLGFVLAVNGYDVWLANMRGTLYSLNHMKYNIKDPRYWKFSIDEIVDYDLPAIISYIQLKTEKC
;
A
#
# COMPACT_ATOMS: atom_id res chain seq x y z
N MET A 1 33.99 -6.01 2.26
CA MET A 1 33.21 -4.75 2.40
C MET A 1 31.75 -5.01 2.77
N HIS A 2 31.04 -5.96 2.15
CA HIS A 2 29.66 -6.35 2.53
C HIS A 2 29.51 -6.87 3.98
N SER A 3 30.54 -7.54 4.54
CA SER A 3 30.49 -8.10 5.90
C SER A 3 30.48 -7.06 7.02
N ILE A 4 31.13 -5.92 6.81
CA ILE A 4 31.24 -4.84 7.81
C ILE A 4 29.92 -4.05 7.88
N TRP A 5 29.26 -3.84 6.74
CA TRP A 5 27.94 -3.20 6.69
C TRP A 5 26.83 -4.04 7.33
N ASN A 6 26.88 -5.36 7.18
CA ASN A 6 25.95 -6.28 7.83
C ASN A 6 26.21 -6.37 9.34
N TYR A 7 27.49 -6.31 9.76
CA TYR A 7 27.86 -6.26 11.17
C TYR A 7 27.40 -4.94 11.83
N ALA A 8 27.58 -3.79 11.18
CA ALA A 8 27.12 -2.49 11.67
C ALA A 8 25.59 -2.39 11.77
N ARG A 9 24.84 -2.99 10.81
CA ARG A 9 23.36 -3.06 10.86
C ARG A 9 22.81 -3.89 12.03
N ASN A 10 23.61 -4.80 12.60
CA ASN A 10 23.21 -5.60 13.76
C ASN A 10 23.58 -4.92 15.10
N LEU A 11 24.44 -3.90 15.10
CA LEU A 11 24.85 -3.15 16.30
C LEU A 11 23.90 -1.99 16.65
N VAL A 12 23.10 -1.57 15.68
CA VAL A 12 21.99 -0.63 15.84
C VAL A 12 20.73 -1.44 15.60
N ASN A 13 19.63 -1.25 16.36
CA ASN A 13 18.34 -1.89 16.06
C ASN A 13 17.81 -1.38 14.71
N TYR A 14 18.38 -1.86 13.60
CA TYR A 14 18.09 -1.38 12.26
C TYR A 14 16.71 -1.86 11.83
N ASN A 15 15.81 -0.91 11.64
CA ASN A 15 14.49 -1.20 11.14
C ASN A 15 14.59 -1.64 9.66
N GLN A 16 14.34 -2.93 9.40
CA GLN A 16 14.39 -3.52 8.07
C GLN A 16 13.34 -2.93 7.11
N ASP A 17 12.28 -2.28 7.60
CA ASP A 17 11.26 -1.65 6.76
C ASP A 17 11.79 -0.42 6.03
N ILE A 18 12.92 0.16 6.45
CA ILE A 18 13.57 1.30 5.78
C ILE A 18 13.92 0.96 4.31
N ASP A 19 14.32 -0.28 4.05
CA ASP A 19 14.73 -0.75 2.72
C ASP A 19 13.58 -1.41 1.93
N ARG A 20 12.36 -1.44 2.49
CA ARG A 20 11.22 -2.16 1.90
C ARG A 20 10.25 -1.24 1.17
N ASN A 21 9.81 -1.67 -0.01
CA ASN A 21 8.62 -1.10 -0.65
C ASN A 21 7.33 -1.62 0.00
N THR A 22 6.18 -1.02 -0.35
CA THR A 22 4.86 -1.37 0.22
C THR A 22 4.57 -2.87 0.21
N ALA A 23 4.77 -3.54 -0.94
CA ALA A 23 4.49 -4.97 -1.06
C ALA A 23 5.46 -5.83 -0.23
N GLN A 24 6.70 -5.40 -0.06
CA GLN A 24 7.68 -6.07 0.80
C GLN A 24 7.33 -5.92 2.29
N ILE A 25 6.84 -4.75 2.72
CA ILE A 25 6.34 -4.55 4.09
C ILE A 25 5.12 -5.46 4.32
N ILE A 26 4.16 -5.50 3.40
CA ILE A 26 2.99 -6.40 3.55
C ILE A 26 3.43 -7.87 3.70
N ARG A 27 4.35 -8.32 2.85
CA ARG A 27 4.85 -9.71 2.88
C ARG A 27 5.68 -10.02 4.12
N SER A 28 6.49 -9.08 4.61
CA SER A 28 7.30 -9.30 5.82
C SER A 28 6.42 -9.53 7.07
N ARG A 29 5.16 -9.09 7.02
CA ARG A 29 4.17 -9.23 8.09
C ARG A 29 3.30 -10.48 7.97
N GLY A 30 3.54 -11.35 6.98
CA GLY A 30 2.82 -12.62 6.78
C GLY A 30 1.59 -12.53 5.86
N PHE A 31 1.29 -11.36 5.31
CA PHE A 31 0.23 -11.18 4.33
C PHE A 31 0.73 -11.41 2.90
N ARG A 32 -0.18 -11.62 1.96
CA ARG A 32 0.10 -11.56 0.52
C ARG A 32 -0.15 -10.13 0.01
N ALA A 33 0.57 -9.71 -1.03
CA ALA A 33 0.44 -8.39 -1.64
C ALA A 33 0.21 -8.51 -3.14
N GLU A 34 -0.84 -7.85 -3.64
CA GLU A 34 -1.15 -7.72 -5.08
C GLU A 34 -0.94 -6.26 -5.50
N ASN A 35 -0.14 -6.05 -6.55
CA ASN A 35 0.01 -4.73 -7.15
C ASN A 35 -0.89 -4.64 -8.39
N HIS A 36 -1.65 -3.56 -8.48
CA HIS A 36 -2.53 -3.24 -9.59
C HIS A 36 -2.07 -1.95 -10.26
N TYR A 37 -2.11 -1.93 -11.58
CA TYR A 37 -1.76 -0.76 -12.38
C TYR A 37 -3.03 -0.20 -13.01
N VAL A 38 -3.41 1.00 -12.58
CA VAL A 38 -4.65 1.66 -12.97
C VAL A 38 -4.30 2.84 -13.87
N THR A 39 -4.84 2.85 -15.09
CA THR A 39 -4.59 3.94 -16.04
C THR A 39 -5.70 4.99 -15.92
N THR A 40 -5.31 6.24 -15.67
CA THR A 40 -6.23 7.39 -15.64
C THR A 40 -6.63 7.81 -17.04
N TYR A 41 -7.71 8.59 -17.15
CA TYR A 41 -8.18 9.11 -18.44
C TYR A 41 -7.10 9.89 -19.21
N ASP A 42 -6.31 10.70 -18.51
CA ASP A 42 -5.23 11.50 -19.07
C ASP A 42 -3.88 10.76 -19.18
N GLY A 43 -3.85 9.47 -18.83
CA GLY A 43 -2.78 8.55 -19.17
C GLY A 43 -1.70 8.35 -18.11
N TYR A 44 -1.91 8.78 -16.87
CA TYR A 44 -1.05 8.36 -15.74
C TYR A 44 -1.33 6.90 -15.40
N ILE A 45 -0.31 6.19 -14.92
CA ILE A 45 -0.41 4.80 -14.50
C ILE A 45 -0.13 4.74 -13.00
N LEU A 46 -1.19 4.52 -12.23
CA LEU A 46 -1.19 4.52 -10.78
C LEU A 46 -0.95 3.11 -10.24
N THR A 47 -0.10 2.97 -9.22
CA THR A 47 0.06 1.70 -8.51
C THR A 47 -0.87 1.66 -7.30
N VAL A 48 -1.82 0.74 -7.29
CA VAL A 48 -2.69 0.44 -6.13
C VAL A 48 -2.27 -0.91 -5.55
N THR A 49 -1.92 -0.96 -4.27
CA THR A 49 -1.47 -2.20 -3.60
C THR A 49 -2.59 -2.76 -2.75
N ARG A 50 -2.98 -4.01 -2.96
CA ARG A 50 -4.02 -4.71 -2.19
C ARG A 50 -3.39 -5.64 -1.16
N ILE A 51 -3.89 -5.59 0.08
CA ILE A 51 -3.49 -6.51 1.16
C ILE A 51 -4.36 -7.77 1.08
N ILE A 52 -3.72 -8.92 0.96
CA ILE A 52 -4.38 -10.23 0.91
C ILE A 52 -4.12 -10.98 2.21
N ASN A 53 -5.15 -11.09 3.04
CA ASN A 53 -5.15 -11.97 4.22
C ASN A 53 -5.28 -13.44 3.75
N PRO A 54 -4.25 -14.29 3.95
CA PRO A 54 -4.26 -15.68 3.48
C PRO A 54 -5.25 -16.56 4.24
N TYR A 55 -5.75 -16.15 5.41
CA TYR A 55 -6.73 -16.89 6.21
C TYR A 55 -8.18 -16.63 5.79
N VAL A 56 -8.41 -15.67 4.90
CA VAL A 56 -9.73 -15.39 4.33
C VAL A 56 -9.85 -16.11 2.99
N THR A 57 -10.56 -17.22 2.98
CA THR A 57 -10.73 -18.09 1.80
C THR A 57 -11.78 -17.57 0.82
N ASP A 58 -12.90 -17.05 1.33
CA ASP A 58 -13.91 -16.38 0.55
C ASP A 58 -13.82 -14.86 0.74
N ARG A 59 -13.51 -14.17 -0.35
CA ARG A 59 -13.33 -12.71 -0.37
C ARG A 59 -14.53 -11.97 -0.99
N SER A 60 -15.54 -12.70 -1.45
CA SER A 60 -16.69 -12.13 -2.17
C SER A 60 -17.55 -11.21 -1.29
N GLU A 61 -17.66 -11.52 0.00
CA GLU A 61 -18.44 -10.73 0.97
C GLU A 61 -17.64 -9.58 1.60
N LEU A 62 -16.32 -9.50 1.37
CA LEU A 62 -15.52 -8.43 1.94
C LEU A 62 -15.90 -7.09 1.33
N LYS A 63 -15.98 -6.07 2.19
CA LYS A 63 -16.23 -4.70 1.76
C LYS A 63 -14.89 -4.04 1.37
N PRO A 64 -14.75 -3.53 0.14
CA PRO A 64 -13.55 -2.81 -0.26
C PRO A 64 -13.39 -1.52 0.56
N ILE A 65 -12.18 -1.26 1.04
CA ILE A 65 -11.78 0.02 1.62
C ILE A 65 -10.56 0.53 0.87
N ILE A 66 -10.61 1.81 0.50
CA ILE A 66 -9.49 2.54 -0.09
C ILE A 66 -8.84 3.39 0.99
N LEU A 67 -7.55 3.17 1.23
CA LEU A 67 -6.73 4.02 2.09
C LEU A 67 -5.89 4.95 1.21
N GLN A 68 -6.29 6.21 1.13
CA GLN A 68 -5.63 7.25 0.34
C GLN A 68 -4.71 8.08 1.23
N HIS A 69 -3.41 8.10 0.92
CA HIS A 69 -2.43 8.92 1.66
C HIS A 69 -2.60 10.43 1.36
N CYS A 70 -2.00 11.27 2.19
CA CYS A 70 -1.97 12.73 2.02
C CYS A 70 -0.82 13.23 1.14
N PHE A 71 -0.64 14.56 1.04
CA PHE A 71 0.38 15.21 0.22
C PHE A 71 1.80 14.75 0.61
N GLN A 72 2.64 14.48 -0.39
CA GLN A 72 4.04 14.01 -0.23
C GLN A 72 4.23 12.68 0.53
N CYS A 73 3.16 11.90 0.70
CA CYS A 73 3.23 10.54 1.24
C CYS A 73 3.13 9.48 0.12
N ASN A 74 3.04 8.22 0.54
CA ASN A 74 2.74 7.07 -0.30
C ASN A 74 2.01 6.00 0.55
N ALA A 75 1.65 4.88 -0.07
CA ALA A 75 0.93 3.76 0.55
C ALA A 75 1.57 3.21 1.85
N ASN A 76 2.87 3.39 2.09
CA ASN A 76 3.54 2.92 3.31
C ASN A 76 2.98 3.58 4.58
N LEU A 77 2.39 4.78 4.48
CA LEU A 77 1.83 5.51 5.63
C LEU A 77 0.90 4.64 6.49
N TRP A 78 0.16 3.72 5.85
CA TRP A 78 -0.83 2.86 6.50
C TRP A 78 -0.23 1.59 7.13
N LEU A 79 1.09 1.40 7.04
CA LEU A 79 1.79 0.14 7.35
C LEU A 79 2.92 0.28 8.37
N ILE A 80 3.33 1.50 8.73
CA ILE A 80 4.61 1.76 9.40
C ILE A 80 4.50 2.22 10.86
N ASN A 81 3.33 2.08 11.50
CA ASN A 81 3.14 2.58 12.86
C ASN A 81 3.87 1.72 13.91
N SER A 82 3.75 0.39 13.82
CA SER A 82 4.49 -0.53 14.68
C SER A 82 4.98 -1.75 13.92
N MET A 83 5.95 -2.47 14.51
CA MET A 83 6.28 -3.84 14.12
C MET A 83 5.14 -4.78 14.51
N GLY A 84 5.04 -5.89 13.80
CA GLY A 84 3.99 -6.87 14.06
C GLY A 84 4.09 -8.06 13.13
N ARG A 85 3.23 -9.05 13.32
CA ARG A 85 3.13 -10.21 12.45
C ARG A 85 1.72 -10.80 12.48
N LEU A 86 1.33 -11.37 11.36
CA LEU A 86 0.22 -12.29 11.28
C LEU A 86 0.68 -13.65 11.84
N THR A 87 -0.04 -14.19 12.80
CA THR A 87 0.25 -15.48 13.43
C THR A 87 -0.29 -16.64 12.60
N ASP A 88 0.09 -17.87 12.97
CA ASP A 88 -0.31 -19.10 12.28
C ASP A 88 -1.83 -19.41 12.40
N ASP A 89 -2.50 -18.76 13.36
CA ASP A 89 -3.96 -18.79 13.58
C ASP A 89 -4.68 -17.55 12.98
N GLY A 90 -3.97 -16.73 12.21
CA GLY A 90 -4.56 -15.59 11.48
C GLY A 90 -4.84 -14.36 12.32
N GLN A 91 -4.25 -14.24 13.51
CA GLN A 91 -4.36 -13.07 14.37
C GLN A 91 -3.26 -12.05 14.07
N TRP A 92 -3.61 -10.76 14.13
CA TRP A 92 -2.62 -9.68 14.03
C TRP A 92 -2.06 -9.36 15.41
N VAL A 93 -0.75 -9.48 15.59
CA VAL A 93 -0.06 -9.13 16.84
C VAL A 93 0.97 -8.05 16.53
N GLU A 94 0.89 -6.93 17.24
CA GLU A 94 1.88 -5.85 17.16
C GLU A 94 2.82 -5.87 18.35
N ASP A 95 4.05 -5.46 18.09
CA ASP A 95 5.09 -5.28 19.10
C ASP A 95 4.95 -3.88 19.70
N ASN A 96 3.76 -3.60 20.24
CA ASN A 96 3.41 -2.34 20.90
C ASN A 96 3.01 -2.63 22.36
N ASN A 97 3.20 -1.65 23.24
CA ASN A 97 2.79 -1.77 24.65
C ASN A 97 1.33 -1.31 24.88
N ASP A 98 0.55 -1.12 23.80
CA ASP A 98 -0.73 -0.42 23.83
C ASP A 98 -1.94 -1.37 23.95
N GLY A 99 -1.71 -2.66 24.24
CA GLY A 99 -2.74 -3.66 24.46
C GLY A 99 -3.16 -4.42 23.20
N PRO A 100 -4.37 -5.01 23.15
CA PRO A 100 -4.77 -5.91 22.06
C PRO A 100 -5.16 -5.19 20.75
N VAL A 101 -5.21 -3.85 20.75
CA VAL A 101 -5.60 -3.07 19.57
C VAL A 101 -4.36 -2.82 18.73
N GLY A 102 -4.36 -3.30 17.48
CA GLY A 102 -3.30 -2.97 16.54
C GLY A 102 -3.34 -1.48 16.17
N ASN A 103 -2.17 -0.87 16.05
CA ASN A 103 -1.97 0.53 15.70
C ASN A 103 -1.72 0.74 14.20
N THR A 104 -1.58 -0.33 13.42
CA THR A 104 -1.29 -0.29 11.98
C THR A 104 -2.55 -0.52 11.15
N LEU A 105 -3.23 0.57 10.79
CA LEU A 105 -4.57 0.57 10.18
C LEU A 105 -4.75 -0.42 9.03
N GLY A 106 -3.78 -0.51 8.11
CA GLY A 106 -3.87 -1.42 6.96
C GLY A 106 -4.01 -2.89 7.36
N PHE A 107 -3.24 -3.33 8.36
CA PHE A 107 -3.29 -4.72 8.83
C PHE A 107 -4.50 -4.98 9.71
N VAL A 108 -4.87 -4.02 10.57
CA VAL A 108 -6.06 -4.10 11.42
C VAL A 108 -7.32 -4.29 10.58
N LEU A 109 -7.49 -3.51 9.51
CA LEU A 109 -8.64 -3.67 8.61
C LEU A 109 -8.62 -5.03 7.89
N ALA A 110 -7.44 -5.50 7.45
CA ALA A 110 -7.31 -6.77 6.75
C ALA A 110 -7.64 -8.00 7.61
N VAL A 111 -7.37 -7.96 8.93
CA VAL A 111 -7.79 -9.03 9.84
C VAL A 111 -9.25 -8.90 10.30
N ASN A 112 -9.81 -7.70 10.26
CA ASN A 112 -11.21 -7.43 10.62
C ASN A 112 -12.19 -7.57 9.42
N GLY A 113 -11.82 -8.34 8.39
CA GLY A 113 -12.75 -8.70 7.31
C GLY A 113 -13.01 -7.61 6.27
N TYR A 114 -12.08 -6.69 6.07
CA TYR A 114 -12.13 -5.74 4.95
C TYR A 114 -11.20 -6.15 3.82
N ASP A 115 -11.58 -5.78 2.60
CA ASP A 115 -10.70 -5.88 1.44
C ASP A 115 -9.93 -4.57 1.25
N VAL A 116 -8.67 -4.55 1.68
CA VAL A 116 -7.91 -3.30 1.85
C VAL A 116 -7.08 -2.97 0.62
N TRP A 117 -7.30 -1.77 0.08
CA TRP A 117 -6.61 -1.22 -1.08
C TRP A 117 -5.85 0.05 -0.70
N LEU A 118 -4.54 0.05 -0.89
CA LEU A 118 -3.64 1.17 -0.63
C LEU A 118 -3.41 1.92 -1.94
N ALA A 119 -4.03 3.08 -2.07
CA ALA A 119 -3.97 3.88 -3.28
C ALA A 119 -2.73 4.78 -3.29
N ASN A 120 -2.07 4.90 -4.45
CA ASN A 120 -1.04 5.91 -4.70
C ASN A 120 -1.49 6.84 -5.83
N MET A 121 -1.42 8.14 -5.58
CA MET A 121 -1.74 9.18 -6.57
C MET A 121 -0.59 9.40 -7.56
N ARG A 122 -0.89 9.99 -8.71
CA ARG A 122 0.09 10.42 -9.72
C ARG A 122 1.25 11.20 -9.10
N GLY A 123 2.46 10.97 -9.60
CA GLY A 123 3.67 11.69 -9.16
C GLY A 123 4.27 11.23 -7.83
N THR A 124 3.62 10.30 -7.11
CA THR A 124 4.21 9.63 -5.94
C THR A 124 5.25 8.60 -6.35
N LEU A 125 6.09 8.14 -5.41
CA LEU A 125 7.16 7.17 -5.64
C LEU A 125 6.72 5.93 -6.43
N TYR A 126 5.51 5.44 -6.21
CA TYR A 126 4.99 4.22 -6.84
C TYR A 126 4.16 4.48 -8.11
N SER A 127 3.85 5.73 -8.43
CA SER A 127 2.98 6.14 -9.55
C SER A 127 3.67 7.19 -10.42
N LEU A 128 4.87 6.85 -10.92
CA LEU A 128 5.72 7.72 -11.76
C LEU A 128 5.58 7.47 -13.27
N ASN A 129 4.68 6.56 -13.66
CA ASN A 129 4.52 6.12 -15.04
C ASN A 129 3.39 6.88 -15.73
N HIS A 130 3.56 7.13 -17.02
CA HIS A 130 2.55 7.75 -17.88
C HIS A 130 2.69 7.22 -19.32
N MET A 131 1.57 7.08 -20.02
CA MET A 131 1.49 6.56 -21.39
C MET A 131 2.26 7.37 -22.45
N LYS A 132 2.61 8.64 -22.17
CA LYS A 132 3.17 9.57 -23.17
C LYS A 132 4.40 10.33 -22.67
N TYR A 133 4.37 10.80 -21.43
CA TYR A 133 5.44 11.61 -20.85
C TYR A 133 6.26 10.78 -19.86
N ASN A 134 7.53 11.12 -19.68
CA ASN A 134 8.34 10.57 -18.59
C ASN A 134 8.57 11.66 -17.53
N ILE A 135 9.06 11.27 -16.35
CA ILE A 135 9.25 12.19 -15.20
C ILE A 135 10.24 13.34 -15.45
N LYS A 136 11.06 13.31 -16.51
CA LYS A 136 11.95 14.43 -16.87
C LYS A 136 11.23 15.48 -17.73
N ASP A 137 10.07 15.15 -18.28
CA ASP A 137 9.26 16.04 -19.08
C ASP A 137 8.41 16.94 -18.15
N PRO A 138 8.52 18.28 -18.22
CA PRO A 138 7.70 19.17 -17.41
C PRO A 138 6.19 18.96 -17.57
N ARG A 139 5.75 18.43 -18.71
CA ARG A 139 4.32 18.12 -18.96
C ARG A 139 3.81 16.99 -18.09
N TYR A 140 4.69 16.07 -17.65
CA TYR A 140 4.34 15.05 -16.66
C TYR A 140 3.97 15.67 -15.30
N TRP A 141 4.49 16.86 -14.97
CA TRP A 141 4.24 17.51 -13.69
C TRP A 141 3.17 18.60 -13.76
N LYS A 142 2.48 18.70 -14.90
CA LYS A 142 1.41 19.68 -15.11
C LYS A 142 0.07 19.14 -14.59
N PHE A 143 -0.03 18.96 -13.28
CA PHE A 143 -1.26 18.59 -12.57
C PHE A 143 -1.31 19.24 -11.19
N SER A 144 -2.50 19.32 -10.61
CA SER A 144 -2.77 19.75 -9.23
C SER A 144 -3.59 18.66 -8.50
N ILE A 145 -4.17 19.01 -7.35
CA ILE A 145 -5.16 18.15 -6.68
C ILE A 145 -6.42 17.98 -7.55
N ASP A 146 -6.72 18.93 -8.43
CA ASP A 146 -7.89 18.89 -9.31
C ASP A 146 -7.87 17.63 -10.17
N GLU A 147 -6.78 17.35 -10.89
CA GLU A 147 -6.67 16.13 -11.69
C GLU A 147 -6.64 14.85 -10.85
N ILE A 148 -6.20 14.92 -9.60
CA ILE A 148 -6.23 13.75 -8.71
C ILE A 148 -7.68 13.43 -8.33
N VAL A 149 -8.49 14.43 -8.03
CA VAL A 149 -9.92 14.25 -7.73
C VAL A 149 -10.70 13.87 -8.97
N ASP A 150 -10.42 14.49 -10.12
CA ASP A 150 -11.18 14.30 -11.35
C ASP A 150 -10.80 13.02 -12.12
N TYR A 151 -9.54 12.57 -12.02
CA TYR A 151 -9.06 11.43 -12.83
C TYR A 151 -8.50 10.27 -12.02
N ASP A 152 -7.69 10.49 -10.98
CA ASP A 152 -7.09 9.38 -10.22
C ASP A 152 -8.15 8.64 -9.41
N LEU A 153 -8.93 9.37 -8.60
CA LEU A 153 -9.89 8.77 -7.69
C LEU A 153 -10.99 7.99 -8.43
N PRO A 154 -11.64 8.51 -9.49
CA PRO A 154 -12.64 7.76 -10.24
C PRO A 154 -12.05 6.53 -10.92
N ALA A 155 -10.82 6.61 -11.47
CA ALA A 155 -10.17 5.46 -12.10
C ALA A 155 -9.89 4.35 -11.08
N ILE A 156 -9.39 4.70 -9.89
CA ILE A 156 -9.13 3.74 -8.81
C ILE A 156 -10.43 3.10 -8.32
N ILE A 157 -11.46 3.89 -8.03
CA ILE A 157 -12.76 3.39 -7.56
C ILE A 157 -13.37 2.43 -8.58
N SER A 158 -13.44 2.86 -9.85
CA SER A 158 -14.01 2.05 -10.93
C SER A 158 -13.25 0.74 -11.10
N TYR A 159 -11.91 0.78 -11.05
CA TYR A 159 -11.08 -0.41 -11.12
C TYR A 159 -11.38 -1.38 -9.98
N ILE A 160 -11.49 -0.89 -8.74
CA ILE A 160 -11.76 -1.72 -7.56
C ILE A 160 -13.17 -2.32 -7.62
N GLN A 161 -14.18 -1.55 -8.00
CA GLN A 161 -15.54 -2.03 -8.20
C GLN A 161 -15.59 -3.18 -9.21
N LEU A 162 -14.99 -3.00 -10.38
CA LEU A 162 -14.85 -4.05 -11.40
C LEU A 162 -14.09 -5.28 -10.90
N LYS A 163 -12.99 -5.07 -10.18
CA LYS A 163 -12.12 -6.15 -9.71
C LYS A 163 -12.73 -6.95 -8.55
N THR A 164 -13.64 -6.35 -7.79
CA THR A 164 -14.31 -6.95 -6.64
C THR A 164 -15.76 -7.35 -6.93
N GLU A 165 -16.25 -7.13 -8.15
CA GLU A 165 -17.63 -7.40 -8.57
C GLU A 165 -18.66 -6.67 -7.68
N LYS A 166 -18.30 -5.48 -7.17
CA LYS A 166 -19.17 -4.62 -6.37
C LYS A 166 -19.67 -3.48 -7.25
N CYS A 167 -20.98 -3.47 -7.56
CA CYS A 167 -21.67 -2.38 -8.25
C CYS A 167 -21.91 -1.19 -7.32
#